data_AF-A0A6J4M695-F1
#
_entry.id   AF-A0A6J4M695-F1
#
_cell.length_a   1.000
_cell.length_b   1.000
_cell.length_c   1.000
_cell.angle_alpha   90.00
_cell.angle_beta   90.00
_cell.angle_gamma   90.00
#
_symmetry.space_group_name_H-M   'P 1'
#
loop_
_entity.id
_entity.type
_entity.pdbx_description
1 polymer ?
#
loop_
_entity_poly.entity_id
_entity_poly.type
_entity_poly.pdbx_seq_one_letter_code
_entity_poly.pdbx_strand_id
1 'polypeptide(L)'
;MSITSFWHKTPRLRAARLLLAASVLALGACTDKGDSVAGIPRGAADGLYPQIVVSGAASTADLKLSLLRKPAGVMLGSYQGELSYDPAVLTLEQSSLPAGVEGVVNDEVAGKVRFVASAVEGVGEVPLLSIRFARRGAVDSKSFAVSFEEVSAAEDFTDLTPLVYGGAPAVSVTSR
;
A
#
# COMPACT_ATOMS: atom_id res chain seq x y z
N MET A 1 -24.71 -29.53 44.59
CA MET A 1 -25.44 -28.26 44.48
C MET A 1 -25.75 -28.04 43.02
N SER A 2 -27.00 -28.31 42.61
CA SER A 2 -27.48 -28.16 41.23
C SER A 2 -28.12 -26.79 41.06
N ILE A 3 -27.76 -26.06 40.02
CA ILE A 3 -28.44 -24.84 39.59
C ILE A 3 -28.91 -25.05 38.16
N THR A 4 -30.21 -25.26 38.01
CA THR A 4 -30.96 -25.29 36.75
C THR A 4 -31.70 -23.97 36.58
N SER A 5 -31.41 -23.21 35.53
CA SER A 5 -32.29 -22.12 35.03
C SER A 5 -31.70 -21.53 33.76
N PHE A 6 -32.41 -21.04 32.75
CA PHE A 6 -33.81 -21.14 32.33
C PHE A 6 -33.73 -20.65 30.86
N TRP A 7 -34.18 -21.43 29.88
CA TRP A 7 -34.22 -21.02 28.49
C TRP A 7 -35.37 -20.04 28.26
N HIS A 8 -35.09 -18.85 27.71
CA HIS A 8 -36.11 -18.01 27.10
C HIS A 8 -35.94 -18.00 25.57
N LYS A 9 -36.83 -18.75 24.90
CA LYS A 9 -37.26 -18.47 23.54
C LYS A 9 -38.55 -17.68 23.62
N THR A 10 -38.64 -16.55 22.92
CA THR A 10 -39.85 -16.26 22.14
C THR A 10 -39.57 -15.27 21.00
N PRO A 11 -40.30 -15.42 19.88
CA PRO A 11 -40.03 -14.80 18.59
C PRO A 11 -40.78 -13.47 18.42
N ARG A 12 -40.49 -12.73 17.34
CA ARG A 12 -41.54 -12.10 16.52
C ARG A 12 -40.97 -11.50 15.23
N LEU A 13 -41.45 -12.07 14.12
CA LEU A 13 -41.40 -11.49 12.79
C LEU A 13 -42.06 -10.10 12.77
N ARG A 14 -41.42 -9.16 12.09
CA ARG A 14 -42.04 -8.02 11.38
C ARG A 14 -41.34 -7.98 10.02
N ALA A 15 -41.86 -8.57 8.96
CA ALA A 15 -43.01 -8.13 8.16
C ALA A 15 -42.89 -6.67 7.69
N ALA A 16 -42.51 -6.56 6.41
CA ALA A 16 -42.88 -5.55 5.43
C ALA A 16 -42.43 -4.09 5.66
N ARG A 17 -41.60 -3.62 4.71
CA ARG A 17 -41.99 -2.56 3.78
C ARG A 17 -41.10 -2.64 2.53
N LEU A 18 -41.64 -3.26 1.49
CA LEU A 18 -41.22 -3.00 0.12
C LEU A 18 -41.54 -1.53 -0.17
N LEU A 19 -40.52 -0.73 -0.45
CA LEU A 19 -40.67 0.52 -1.16
C LEU A 19 -40.04 0.33 -2.54
N LEU A 20 -40.89 0.03 -3.52
CA LEU A 20 -40.56 0.22 -4.93
C LEU A 20 -40.50 1.72 -5.17
N ALA A 21 -39.30 2.26 -5.33
CA ALA A 21 -39.09 3.55 -5.98
C ALA A 21 -38.51 3.26 -7.37
N ALA A 22 -39.39 3.09 -8.35
CA ALA A 22 -39.04 3.26 -9.74
C ALA A 22 -38.97 4.75 -10.02
N SER A 23 -37.84 5.27 -10.52
CA SER A 23 -37.79 6.48 -11.36
C SER A 23 -36.38 6.78 -11.89
N VAL A 24 -36.37 7.07 -13.19
CA VAL A 24 -35.35 7.76 -14.02
C VAL A 24 -34.16 6.93 -14.52
N LEU A 25 -34.38 6.28 -15.66
CA LEU A 25 -33.35 6.04 -16.68
C LEU A 25 -32.89 7.40 -17.22
N ALA A 26 -31.88 8.00 -16.59
CA ALA A 26 -31.02 8.95 -17.27
C ALA A 26 -29.96 8.13 -18.00
N LEU A 27 -30.18 7.88 -19.29
CA LEU A 27 -29.12 7.50 -20.24
C LEU A 27 -28.21 8.71 -20.45
N GLY A 28 -27.51 9.12 -19.39
CA GLY A 28 -26.24 9.79 -19.53
C GLY A 28 -25.25 8.73 -19.96
N ALA A 29 -25.06 8.60 -21.28
CA ALA A 29 -23.83 8.04 -21.80
C ALA A 29 -22.69 8.99 -21.41
N CYS A 30 -22.29 8.95 -20.13
CA CYS A 30 -20.97 9.35 -19.74
C CYS A 30 -20.06 8.40 -20.50
N THR A 31 -19.58 8.87 -21.64
CA THR A 31 -18.39 8.33 -22.28
C THR A 31 -17.24 8.68 -21.34
N ASP A 32 -17.23 8.03 -20.17
CA ASP A 32 -16.21 8.19 -19.16
C ASP A 32 -15.03 7.37 -19.66
N LYS A 33 -14.26 8.07 -20.49
CA LYS A 33 -12.96 7.69 -21.01
C LYS A 33 -11.96 7.83 -19.84
N GLY A 34 -12.25 7.12 -18.75
CA GLY A 34 -11.39 7.03 -17.58
C GLY A 34 -10.32 5.99 -17.87
N ASP A 35 -9.12 6.46 -18.12
CA ASP A 35 -7.92 5.65 -18.31
C ASP A 35 -7.79 4.69 -17.13
N SER A 36 -7.97 3.40 -17.39
CA SER A 36 -7.70 2.37 -16.40
C SER A 36 -6.18 2.25 -16.30
N VAL A 37 -5.58 2.81 -15.25
CA VAL A 37 -4.20 2.49 -14.88
C VAL A 37 -4.17 1.00 -14.55
N ALA A 38 -3.31 0.23 -15.22
CA ALA A 38 -3.24 -1.21 -15.09
C ALA A 38 -3.12 -1.63 -13.61
N GLY A 39 -4.17 -2.29 -13.07
CA GLY A 39 -4.21 -2.78 -11.69
C GLY A 39 -5.12 -2.00 -10.73
N ILE A 40 -5.60 -0.81 -11.07
CA ILE A 40 -6.62 -0.10 -10.27
C ILE A 40 -8.03 -0.50 -10.78
N PRO A 41 -8.94 -0.98 -9.90
CA PRO A 41 -10.30 -1.30 -10.31
C PRO A 41 -11.01 -0.11 -10.95
N ARG A 42 -11.82 -0.37 -11.99
CA ARG A 42 -12.63 0.67 -12.61
C ARG A 42 -13.60 1.26 -11.58
N GLY A 43 -13.62 2.59 -11.46
CA GLY A 43 -14.45 3.28 -10.47
C GLY A 43 -13.89 3.27 -9.04
N ALA A 44 -12.64 2.82 -8.83
CA ALA A 44 -11.99 2.95 -7.54
C ALA A 44 -11.92 4.43 -7.10
N ALA A 45 -12.04 4.69 -5.79
CA ALA A 45 -11.92 6.03 -5.23
C ALA A 45 -10.48 6.57 -5.35
N ASP A 46 -10.28 7.85 -5.06
CA ASP A 46 -8.94 8.39 -4.90
C ASP A 46 -8.22 7.71 -3.73
N GLY A 47 -6.94 7.37 -3.90
CA GLY A 47 -6.18 6.64 -2.90
C GLY A 47 -4.96 5.90 -3.45
N LEU A 48 -4.43 5.03 -2.60
CA LEU A 48 -3.23 4.23 -2.82
C LEU A 48 -3.60 2.75 -2.91
N TYR A 49 -3.12 2.07 -3.95
CA TYR A 49 -3.47 0.70 -4.28
C TYR A 49 -2.21 -0.16 -4.40
N PRO A 50 -1.94 -1.06 -3.44
CA PRO A 50 -0.76 -1.91 -3.50
C PRO A 50 -0.87 -2.90 -4.66
N GLN A 51 0.22 -3.08 -5.38
CA GLN A 51 0.31 -4.03 -6.48
C GLN A 51 1.56 -4.89 -6.31
N ILE A 52 1.37 -6.20 -6.39
CA ILE A 52 2.46 -7.17 -6.44
C ILE A 52 2.48 -7.77 -7.84
N VAL A 53 3.62 -7.66 -8.50
CA VAL A 53 3.90 -8.33 -9.78
C VAL A 53 4.96 -9.39 -9.54
N VAL A 54 4.61 -10.64 -9.84
CA VAL A 54 5.52 -11.78 -9.71
C VAL A 54 5.87 -12.28 -11.10
N SER A 55 7.16 -12.49 -11.34
CA SER A 55 7.71 -13.06 -12.57
C SER A 55 8.85 -14.01 -12.20
N GLY A 56 9.40 -14.76 -13.15
CA GLY A 56 10.56 -15.62 -12.88
C GLY A 56 10.53 -16.95 -13.62
N ALA A 57 11.58 -17.73 -13.41
CA ALA A 57 11.78 -19.05 -14.02
C ALA A 57 11.31 -20.19 -13.08
N ALA A 58 11.64 -21.44 -13.42
CA ALA A 58 11.28 -22.59 -12.60
C ALA A 58 11.92 -22.55 -11.19
N SER A 59 13.14 -22.04 -11.06
CA SER A 59 13.91 -22.02 -9.81
C SER A 59 13.91 -20.66 -9.08
N THR A 60 13.38 -19.60 -9.69
CA THR A 60 13.41 -18.25 -9.13
C THR A 60 12.08 -17.53 -9.28
N ALA A 61 11.75 -16.67 -8.32
CA ALA A 61 10.64 -15.73 -8.39
C ALA A 61 11.15 -14.32 -8.10
N ASP A 62 11.00 -13.43 -9.06
CA ASP A 62 11.23 -11.99 -8.92
C ASP A 62 9.89 -11.30 -8.61
N LEU A 63 9.80 -10.69 -7.44
CA LEU A 63 8.67 -9.91 -6.95
C LEU A 63 8.98 -8.43 -7.06
N LYS A 64 8.04 -7.67 -7.62
CA LYS A 64 8.03 -6.20 -7.62
C LYS A 64 6.79 -5.72 -6.88
N LEU A 65 7.00 -4.97 -5.81
CA LEU A 65 5.96 -4.30 -5.05
C LEU A 65 5.88 -2.84 -5.48
N SER A 66 4.70 -2.39 -5.87
CA SER A 66 4.40 -1.01 -6.25
C SER A 66 3.21 -0.49 -5.47
N LEU A 67 3.06 0.83 -5.40
CA LEU A 67 1.87 1.50 -4.89
C LEU A 67 1.30 2.40 -6.00
N LEU A 68 0.22 1.92 -6.61
CA LEU A 68 -0.50 2.67 -7.65
C LEU A 68 -1.30 3.80 -6.98
N ARG A 69 -1.48 4.91 -7.70
CA ARG A 69 -2.09 6.14 -7.17
C ARG A 69 -3.26 6.57 -8.02
N LYS A 70 -4.29 7.10 -7.35
CA LYS A 70 -5.40 7.78 -7.99
C LYS A 70 -5.74 9.07 -7.23
N PRO A 71 -5.74 10.25 -7.89
CA PRO A 71 -5.23 10.49 -9.23
C PRO A 71 -3.73 10.18 -9.35
N ALA A 72 -3.25 10.01 -10.58
CA ALA A 72 -1.81 9.89 -10.84
C ALA A 72 -1.09 11.22 -10.53
N GLY A 73 0.25 11.19 -10.49
CA GLY A 73 1.08 12.39 -10.32
C GLY A 73 1.50 12.70 -8.87
N VAL A 74 0.99 11.97 -7.88
CA VAL A 74 1.49 12.07 -6.50
C VAL A 74 2.81 11.30 -6.37
N MET A 75 3.80 11.85 -5.70
CA MET A 75 5.08 11.21 -5.38
C MET A 75 5.10 10.71 -3.93
N LEU A 76 5.81 9.62 -3.66
CA LEU A 76 5.95 9.08 -2.30
C LEU A 76 7.24 9.59 -1.66
N GLY A 77 7.13 10.24 -0.50
CA GLY A 77 8.27 10.77 0.25
C GLY A 77 8.80 9.80 1.30
N SER A 78 7.91 9.05 1.94
CA SER A 78 8.27 7.96 2.85
C SER A 78 7.24 6.84 2.82
N TYR A 79 7.69 5.63 3.09
CA TYR A 79 6.81 4.47 3.23
C TYR A 79 7.44 3.43 4.16
N GLN A 80 6.59 2.75 4.92
CA GLN A 80 6.98 1.57 5.69
C GLN A 80 5.88 0.50 5.61
N GLY A 81 6.31 -0.76 5.67
CA GLY A 81 5.39 -1.87 5.59
C GLY A 81 6.03 -3.22 5.85
N GLU A 82 5.20 -4.24 5.67
CA GLU A 82 5.56 -5.65 5.78
C GLU A 82 5.07 -6.39 4.54
N LEU A 83 5.95 -7.18 3.94
CA LEU A 83 5.61 -8.22 2.99
C LEU A 83 5.71 -9.56 3.70
N SER A 84 4.60 -10.28 3.80
CA SER A 84 4.59 -11.69 4.17
C SER A 84 4.71 -12.56 2.91
N TYR A 85 5.48 -13.64 2.99
CA TYR A 85 5.60 -14.66 1.95
C TYR A 85 5.53 -16.07 2.55
N ASP A 86 5.20 -17.09 1.75
CA ASP A 86 5.20 -18.48 2.21
C ASP A 86 6.64 -19.06 2.25
N PRO A 87 7.24 -19.26 3.44
CA PRO A 87 8.61 -19.74 3.55
C PRO A 87 8.77 -21.23 3.23
N ALA A 88 7.67 -21.99 3.08
CA ALA A 88 7.73 -23.39 2.67
C ALA A 88 8.06 -23.52 1.17
N VAL A 89 7.64 -22.54 0.35
CA VAL A 89 7.80 -22.55 -1.11
C VAL A 89 8.82 -21.53 -1.62
N LEU A 90 9.21 -20.54 -0.80
CA LEU A 90 10.12 -19.46 -1.17
C LEU A 90 11.23 -19.27 -0.14
N THR A 91 12.40 -18.84 -0.61
CA THR A 91 13.51 -18.38 0.24
C THR A 91 14.04 -17.09 -0.32
N LEU A 92 14.12 -16.05 0.51
CA LEU A 92 14.64 -14.75 0.09
C LEU A 92 16.12 -14.90 -0.29
N GLU A 93 16.49 -14.43 -1.47
CA GLU A 93 17.87 -14.39 -1.94
C GLU A 93 18.42 -12.97 -1.94
N GLN A 94 17.60 -12.01 -2.37
CA GLN A 94 18.01 -10.62 -2.52
C GLN A 94 16.81 -9.69 -2.39
N SER A 95 17.03 -8.51 -1.82
CA SER A 95 16.10 -7.40 -1.85
C SER A 95 16.81 -6.10 -2.24
N SER A 96 16.09 -5.20 -2.90
CA SER A 96 16.59 -3.88 -3.24
C SER A 96 15.48 -2.83 -3.25
N LEU A 97 15.83 -1.65 -2.76
CA LEU A 97 15.05 -0.42 -2.93
C LEU A 97 15.41 0.24 -4.27
N PRO A 98 14.52 1.06 -4.86
CA PRO A 98 14.82 1.78 -6.09
C PRO A 98 15.91 2.83 -5.90
N ALA A 99 16.53 3.27 -7.01
CA ALA A 99 17.54 4.33 -6.96
C ALA A 99 16.95 5.64 -6.42
N GLY A 100 17.76 6.42 -5.69
CA GLY A 100 17.31 7.67 -5.05
C GLY A 100 16.48 7.48 -3.78
N VAL A 101 16.32 6.23 -3.32
CA VAL A 101 15.65 5.91 -2.06
C VAL A 101 16.66 5.42 -1.04
N GLU A 102 16.59 6.00 0.16
CA GLU A 102 17.33 5.54 1.32
C GLU A 102 16.40 4.74 2.23
N GLY A 103 16.87 3.63 2.79
CA GLY A 103 16.04 2.79 3.62
C GLY A 103 16.69 1.47 4.00
N VAL A 104 15.91 0.65 4.68
CA VAL A 104 16.33 -0.66 5.18
C VAL A 104 15.27 -1.69 4.83
N VAL A 105 15.72 -2.88 4.45
CA VAL A 105 14.87 -4.06 4.23
C VAL A 105 15.42 -5.18 5.11
N ASN A 106 14.58 -5.67 6.03
CA ASN A 106 14.95 -6.67 7.02
C ASN A 106 14.11 -7.93 6.88
N ASP A 107 14.76 -9.08 6.86
CA ASP A 107 14.17 -10.42 6.76
C ASP A 107 14.45 -11.28 8.02
N GLU A 108 14.43 -10.65 9.20
CA GLU A 108 14.78 -11.28 10.49
C GLU A 108 13.98 -12.55 10.80
N VAL A 109 12.77 -12.67 10.24
CA VAL A 109 11.89 -13.82 10.43
C VAL A 109 11.52 -14.39 9.07
N ALA A 110 11.82 -15.68 8.86
CA ALA A 110 11.43 -16.38 7.65
C ALA A 110 9.92 -16.22 7.37
N GLY A 111 9.59 -15.83 6.14
CA GLY A 111 8.22 -15.56 5.71
C GLY A 111 7.78 -14.11 5.91
N LYS A 112 8.65 -13.23 6.41
CA LYS A 112 8.36 -11.80 6.58
C LYS A 112 9.54 -10.94 6.17
N VAL A 113 9.23 -9.85 5.48
CA VAL A 113 10.16 -8.79 5.12
C VAL A 113 9.57 -7.47 5.59
N ARG A 114 10.25 -6.79 6.52
CA ARG A 114 9.90 -5.41 6.90
C ARG A 114 10.75 -4.45 6.10
N PHE A 115 10.14 -3.37 5.64
CA PHE A 115 10.83 -2.33 4.90
C PHE A 115 10.41 -0.96 5.39
N VAL A 116 11.37 -0.05 5.42
CA VAL A 116 11.18 1.39 5.66
C VAL A 116 12.07 2.13 4.68
N ALA A 117 11.52 3.15 4.03
CA ALA A 117 12.25 3.92 3.04
C ALA A 117 11.76 5.36 2.97
N SER A 118 12.67 6.25 2.56
CA SER A 118 12.43 7.66 2.32
C SER A 118 13.12 8.10 1.02
N ALA A 119 12.50 9.05 0.34
CA ALA A 119 13.01 9.63 -0.90
C ALA A 119 12.87 11.15 -0.82
N VAL A 120 14.00 11.86 -0.77
CA VAL A 120 14.02 13.32 -0.62
C VAL A 120 13.31 14.01 -1.78
N GLU A 121 13.52 13.53 -3.00
CA GLU A 121 12.88 14.05 -4.22
C GLU A 121 11.52 13.39 -4.50
N GLY A 122 11.07 12.49 -3.63
CA GLY A 122 9.90 11.64 -3.85
C GLY A 122 10.13 10.53 -4.87
N VAL A 123 9.23 9.54 -4.86
CA VAL A 123 9.25 8.40 -5.80
C VAL A 123 7.97 8.37 -6.62
N GLY A 124 8.12 8.43 -7.94
CA GLY A 124 7.03 8.27 -8.92
C GLY A 124 6.55 6.82 -9.04
N GLU A 125 6.01 6.45 -10.21
CA GLU A 125 5.43 5.12 -10.48
C GLU A 125 6.50 4.06 -10.79
N VAL A 126 7.38 3.79 -9.83
CA VAL A 126 8.38 2.71 -9.89
C VAL A 126 8.13 1.68 -8.79
N PRO A 127 8.64 0.44 -8.94
CA PRO A 127 8.62 -0.53 -7.84
C PRO A 127 9.31 0.04 -6.61
N LEU A 128 8.60 0.02 -5.48
CA LEU A 128 9.08 0.49 -4.17
C LEU A 128 10.00 -0.55 -3.52
N LEU A 129 9.80 -1.83 -3.83
CA LEU A 129 10.62 -2.92 -3.34
C LEU A 129 10.71 -3.99 -4.42
N SER A 130 11.93 -4.41 -4.74
CA SER A 130 12.18 -5.59 -5.59
C SER A 130 12.81 -6.69 -4.74
N ILE A 131 12.29 -7.91 -4.84
CA ILE A 131 12.80 -9.07 -4.11
C ILE A 131 12.98 -10.23 -5.08
N ARG A 132 14.11 -10.92 -4.96
CA ARG A 132 14.33 -12.21 -5.60
C ARG A 132 14.24 -13.32 -4.56
N PHE A 133 13.51 -14.36 -4.90
CA PHE A 133 13.38 -15.58 -4.13
C PHE A 133 13.88 -16.80 -4.91
N ALA A 134 14.52 -17.73 -4.21
CA ALA A 134 14.65 -19.11 -4.65
C ALA A 134 13.30 -19.81 -4.51
N ARG A 135 12.87 -20.54 -5.54
CA ARG A 135 11.64 -21.33 -5.54
C ARG A 135 11.91 -22.76 -5.11
N ARG A 136 11.14 -23.23 -4.15
CA ARG A 136 11.09 -24.64 -3.70
C ARG A 136 9.79 -25.33 -4.12
N GLY A 137 8.80 -24.57 -4.57
CA GLY A 137 7.49 -25.08 -4.96
C GLY A 137 6.71 -24.17 -5.91
N ALA A 138 5.42 -24.50 -6.06
CA ALA A 138 4.48 -23.66 -6.80
C ALA A 138 4.27 -22.33 -6.05
N VAL A 139 4.19 -21.24 -6.81
CA VAL A 139 3.99 -19.88 -6.30
C VAL A 139 2.67 -19.39 -6.89
N ASP A 140 1.78 -18.89 -6.04
CA ASP A 140 0.49 -18.35 -6.45
C ASP A 140 0.17 -17.03 -5.71
N SER A 141 -1.02 -16.49 -5.94
CA SER A 141 -1.44 -15.20 -5.35
C SER A 141 -1.58 -15.23 -3.82
N LYS A 142 -1.65 -16.41 -3.20
CA LYS A 142 -1.71 -16.58 -1.73
C LYS A 142 -0.32 -16.72 -1.12
N SER A 143 0.72 -16.92 -1.94
CA SER A 143 2.11 -16.99 -1.48
C SER A 143 2.64 -15.66 -0.96
N PHE A 144 1.90 -14.55 -1.13
CA PHE A 144 2.31 -13.22 -0.72
C PHE A 144 1.15 -12.44 -0.11
N ALA A 145 1.45 -11.59 0.87
CA ALA A 145 0.55 -10.58 1.38
C ALA A 145 1.37 -9.32 1.74
N VAL A 146 0.79 -8.14 1.54
CA VAL A 146 1.46 -6.87 1.86
C VAL A 146 0.56 -5.99 2.72
N SER A 147 1.16 -5.32 3.69
CA SER A 147 0.54 -4.26 4.47
C SER A 147 1.47 -3.06 4.53
N PHE A 148 0.92 -1.87 4.30
CA PHE A 148 1.61 -0.61 4.56
C PHE A 148 1.13 -0.06 5.90
N GLU A 149 2.07 0.33 6.76
CA GLU A 149 1.75 0.91 8.08
C GLU A 149 1.74 2.44 8.00
N GLU A 150 2.66 3.01 7.22
CA GLU A 150 2.77 4.45 7.02
C GLU A 150 3.17 4.73 5.56
N VAL A 151 2.52 5.72 4.96
CA VAL A 151 2.88 6.24 3.64
C VAL A 151 2.67 7.75 3.65
N SER A 152 3.72 8.50 3.33
CA SER A 152 3.65 9.93 3.08
C SER A 152 3.75 10.20 1.58
N ALA A 153 2.81 10.96 1.06
CA ALA A 153 2.70 11.26 -0.36
C ALA A 153 2.34 12.74 -0.57
N ALA A 154 2.93 13.36 -1.58
CA ALA A 154 2.70 14.77 -1.93
C ALA A 154 2.78 14.94 -3.45
N GLU A 155 2.20 16.02 -3.98
CA GLU A 155 2.33 16.39 -5.39
C GLU A 155 3.74 16.92 -5.72
N ASP A 156 4.43 17.49 -4.72
CA ASP A 156 5.79 18.00 -4.84
C ASP A 156 6.54 17.87 -3.50
N PHE A 157 7.86 17.71 -3.59
CA PHE A 157 8.82 17.71 -2.48
C PHE A 157 9.81 18.86 -2.68
N THR A 158 9.33 20.10 -2.61
CA THR A 158 10.19 21.28 -2.73
C THR A 158 11.28 21.28 -1.65
N ASP A 159 12.54 21.46 -2.05
CA ASP A 159 13.64 21.63 -1.10
C ASP A 159 13.49 22.94 -0.32
N LEU A 160 13.32 22.83 1.00
CA LEU A 160 13.20 23.97 1.91
C LEU A 160 14.54 24.44 2.47
N THR A 161 15.65 23.73 2.19
CA THR A 161 17.01 24.09 2.65
C THR A 161 17.37 25.54 2.32
N PRO A 162 17.09 26.09 1.11
CA PRO A 162 17.39 27.48 0.79
C PRO A 162 16.65 28.50 1.66
N LEU A 163 15.47 28.16 2.19
CA LEU A 163 14.67 29.07 3.02
C LEU A 163 15.23 29.19 4.45
N VAL A 164 15.92 28.16 4.94
CA VAL A 164 16.53 28.15 6.27
C VAL A 164 17.80 29.00 6.32
N TYR A 165 18.58 29.03 5.23
CA TYR A 165 19.80 29.84 5.14
C TYR A 165 19.54 31.34 4.88
N GLY A 166 18.30 31.72 4.53
CA GLY A 166 17.94 33.08 4.15
C GLY A 166 17.40 33.99 5.26
N GLY A 167 17.24 33.53 6.51
CA GLY A 167 16.44 34.24 7.50
C GLY A 167 16.90 34.18 8.97
N ALA A 168 17.93 34.94 9.33
CA ALA A 168 17.97 35.87 10.48
C ALA A 168 19.37 36.50 10.65
N PRO A 169 19.52 37.83 10.82
CA PRO A 169 20.77 38.39 11.33
C PRO A 169 21.02 37.90 12.77
N ALA A 170 22.29 37.59 13.07
CA ALA A 170 22.72 37.13 14.40
C ALA A 170 22.19 38.06 15.51
N VAL A 171 21.36 37.52 16.40
CA VAL A 171 20.97 38.19 17.64
C VAL A 171 22.19 38.16 18.57
N SER A 172 22.91 39.28 18.65
CA SER A 172 23.96 39.47 19.64
C SER A 172 23.33 39.54 21.03
N VAL A 173 23.55 38.50 21.84
CA VAL A 173 23.19 38.51 23.26
C VAL A 173 24.27 39.28 24.01
N THR A 174 24.00 40.55 24.34
CA THR A 174 24.85 41.31 25.27
C THR A 174 24.47 40.91 26.70
N SER A 175 25.33 40.13 27.35
CA SER A 175 25.23 39.89 28.80
C SER A 175 25.45 41.21 29.55
N ARG A 176 24.52 41.56 30.44
CA ARG A 176 24.74 42.59 31.46
C ARG A 176 25.48 42.01 32.66
#